data_AF-A0A956ZXI3-F1
#
_entry.id   AF-A0A956ZXI3-F1
#
_cell.length_a   1.000
_cell.length_b   1.000
_cell.length_c   1.000
_cell.angle_alpha   90.00
_cell.angle_beta   90.00
_cell.angle_gamma   90.00
#
_symmetry.space_group_name_H-M   'P 1'
#
loop_
_entity.id
_entity.type
_entity.pdbx_description
1 polymer ?
#
loop_
_entity_poly.entity_id
_entity_poly.type
_entity_poly.pdbx_seq_one_letter_code
_entity_poly.pdbx_strand_id
1 'polypeptide(L)' 'MMHSMDVGDKVQRLSTEELSKIISKCESAIADGSAEIEDYEAFVLCQQELARRTWSQA' A
#
# COMPACT_ATOMS: atom_id res chain seq x y z
N MET A 1 20.87 -5.68 -4.34
CA MET A 1 19.55 -5.80 -3.67
C MET A 1 19.37 -4.60 -2.76
N MET A 2 18.77 -3.50 -3.25
CA MET A 2 18.69 -2.23 -2.51
C MET A 2 17.38 -1.45 -2.79
N HIS A 3 16.34 -2.09 -3.34
CA HIS A 3 15.09 -1.40 -3.70
C HIS A 3 13.93 -1.58 -2.70
N SER A 4 13.91 -2.62 -1.85
CA SER A 4 12.75 -2.85 -0.95
C SER A 4 12.72 -1.97 0.31
N MET A 5 13.84 -1.36 0.71
CA MET A 5 13.93 -0.64 2.00
C MET A 5 13.29 0.76 1.95
N ASP A 6 13.12 1.35 0.77
CA ASP A 6 12.65 2.73 0.60
C ASP A 6 11.10 2.84 0.57
N VAL A 7 10.40 1.85 0.00
CA VAL A 7 8.94 1.91 -0.14
C VAL A 7 8.22 1.57 1.16
N GLY A 8 8.71 0.57 1.91
CA GLY A 8 8.11 0.21 3.21
C GLY A 8 8.20 1.33 4.26
N ASP A 9 9.33 2.03 4.31
CA ASP A 9 9.54 3.17 5.22
C ASP A 9 8.66 4.38 4.86
N LYS A 10 8.40 4.60 3.56
CA LYS A 10 7.43 5.60 3.09
C LYS A 10 6.01 5.25 3.50
N VAL A 11 5.61 3.98 3.35
CA VAL A 11 4.26 3.50 3.67
C VAL A 11 3.93 3.67 5.16
N GLN A 12 4.90 3.45 6.05
CA GLN A 12 4.72 3.64 7.50
C GLN A 12 4.43 5.10 7.89
N ARG A 13 4.88 6.08 7.10
CA ARG A 13 4.66 7.52 7.36
C ARG A 13 3.30 8.03 6.86
N LEU A 14 2.62 7.27 6.00
CA LEU A 14 1.33 7.66 5.45
C LEU A 14 0.23 7.60 6.52
N SER A 15 -0.70 8.54 6.49
CA SER A 15 -1.93 8.46 7.28
C SER A 15 -2.83 7.32 6.81
N THR A 16 -3.76 6.87 7.67
CA THR A 16 -4.75 5.85 7.30
C THR A 16 -5.59 6.26 6.08
N GLU A 17 -5.88 7.56 5.95
CA GLU A 17 -6.60 8.10 4.80
C GLU A 17 -5.77 8.00 3.51
N GLU A 18 -4.48 8.35 3.57
CA GLU A 18 -3.57 8.22 2.43
C GLU A 18 -3.39 6.76 1.99
N LEU A 19 -3.22 5.85 2.95
CA LEU A 19 -3.17 4.41 2.67
C LEU A 19 -4.44 3.93 1.96
N SER A 20 -5.61 4.35 2.45
CA SER A 20 -6.90 3.98 1.84
C SER A 20 -7.04 4.54 0.42
N LYS A 21 -6.62 5.79 0.18
CA LYS A 21 -6.63 6.40 -1.17
C LYS A 21 -5.74 5.64 -2.15
N ILE A 22 -4.54 5.24 -1.73
CA ILE A 22 -3.62 4.47 -2.57
C ILE A 22 -4.24 3.12 -2.90
N ILE A 23 -4.76 2.41 -1.90
CA ILE A 23 -5.46 1.14 -2.08
C ILE A 23 -6.58 1.27 -3.11
N SER A 24 -7.48 2.25 -2.98
CA SER A 24 -8.58 2.42 -3.93
C SER A 24 -8.12 2.76 -5.35
N LYS A 25 -7.00 3.48 -5.50
CA LYS A 25 -6.40 3.75 -6.81
C LYS A 25 -5.86 2.45 -7.43
N CYS A 26 -5.12 1.66 -6.66
CA CYS A 26 -4.61 0.37 -7.11
C CYS A 26 -5.76 -0.59 -7.46
N GLU A 27 -6.82 -0.66 -6.65
CA GLU A 27 -8.01 -1.47 -6.95
C GLU A 27 -8.65 -1.09 -8.28
N SER A 28 -8.74 0.21 -8.57
CA SER A 28 -9.28 0.71 -9.84
C SER A 28 -8.41 0.26 -11.02
N ALA A 29 -7.09 0.44 -10.94
CA ALA A 29 -6.15 0.03 -11.99
C ALA A 29 -6.09 -1.50 -12.17
N ILE A 30 -6.24 -2.25 -11.09
CA ILE A 30 -6.31 -3.73 -11.13
C ILE A 30 -7.60 -4.16 -11.83
N ALA A 31 -8.73 -3.53 -11.49
CA ALA A 31 -10.03 -3.87 -12.04
C ALA A 31 -10.16 -3.53 -13.53
N ASP A 32 -9.57 -2.42 -13.97
CA ASP A 32 -9.60 -2.00 -15.38
C ASP A 32 -8.47 -2.62 -16.24
N GLY A 33 -7.55 -3.36 -15.61
CA GLY A 33 -6.44 -4.05 -16.27
C GLY A 33 -5.28 -3.15 -16.68
N SER A 34 -5.22 -1.91 -16.19
CA SER A 34 -4.13 -0.96 -16.42
C SER A 34 -3.02 -0.99 -15.35
N ALA A 35 -3.19 -1.79 -14.28
CA ALA A 35 -2.22 -1.89 -13.21
C ALA A 35 -0.85 -2.40 -13.68
N GLU A 36 0.19 -1.67 -13.31
CA GLU A 36 1.58 -2.08 -13.43
C GLU A 36 2.00 -2.88 -12.19
N ILE A 37 3.17 -3.52 -12.23
CA ILE A 37 3.68 -4.32 -11.09
C ILE A 37 3.76 -3.48 -9.81
N GLU A 38 4.17 -2.22 -9.95
CA GLU A 38 4.29 -1.26 -8.87
C GLU A 38 2.94 -0.96 -8.18
N ASP A 39 1.81 -1.04 -8.91
CA ASP A 39 0.49 -0.88 -8.32
C ASP A 39 0.14 -2.07 -7.41
N TYR A 40 0.51 -3.28 -7.81
CA TYR A 40 0.33 -4.48 -6.96
C TYR A 40 1.22 -4.42 -5.72
N GLU A 41 2.48 -4.02 -5.87
CA GLU A 41 3.40 -3.86 -4.73
C GLU A 41 2.89 -2.80 -3.75
N ALA A 42 2.46 -1.64 -4.25
CA ALA A 42 1.89 -0.57 -3.43
C ALA A 42 0.61 -1.02 -2.72
N PHE A 43 -0.27 -1.74 -3.41
CA PHE A 43 -1.49 -2.30 -2.83
C PHE A 43 -1.17 -3.23 -1.65
N VAL A 44 -0.26 -4.19 -1.84
CA VAL A 44 0.12 -5.15 -0.79
C VAL A 44 0.74 -4.44 0.41
N LEU A 45 1.67 -3.52 0.19
CA LEU A 45 2.35 -2.81 1.28
C LEU A 45 1.36 -1.95 2.09
N CYS A 46 0.44 -1.25 1.43
CA CYS A 46 -0.56 -0.44 2.13
C CYS A 46 -1.53 -1.30 2.95
N GLN A 47 -1.96 -2.44 2.40
CA GLN A 47 -2.81 -3.41 3.11
C GLN A 47 -2.11 -3.98 4.34
N GLN A 48 -0.82 -4.34 4.22
CA GLN A 48 -0.02 -4.84 5.35
C GLN A 48 0.11 -3.80 6.45
N GLU A 49 0.34 -2.53 6.11
CA GLU A 49 0.44 -1.45 7.08
C GLU A 49 -0.89 -1.16 7.78
N LEU A 50 -2.01 -1.16 7.04
CA LEU A 50 -3.34 -1.04 7.65
C LEU A 50 -3.61 -2.17 8.63
N ALA A 51 -3.37 -3.41 8.22
CA ALA A 51 -3.51 -4.57 9.09
C ALA A 51 -2.64 -4.43 10.36
N ARG A 52 -1.35 -4.07 10.19
CA ARG A 52 -0.44 -3.83 11.31
C ARG A 52 -1.01 -2.80 12.30
N ARG A 53 -1.58 -1.69 11.80
CA ARG A 53 -2.21 -0.66 12.65
C ARG A 53 -3.40 -1.21 13.42
N THR A 54 -4.32 -1.91 12.75
CA THR A 54 -5.50 -2.51 13.37
C THR A 54 -5.14 -3.44 14.51
N TRP A 55 -4.16 -4.33 14.31
CA TRP A 55 -3.72 -5.27 15.35
C TRP A 55 -2.83 -4.64 16.42
N SER A 56 -2.20 -3.49 16.16
CA SER A 56 -1.41 -2.76 17.17
C SER A 56 -2.26 -1.91 18.12
N GLN A 57 -3.52 -1.64 17.76
CA GLN A 57 -4.47 -0.86 18.58
C GLN A 57 -5.48 -1.75 19.34
N ALA A 58 -5.45 -3.06 19.11
CA ALA A 58 -6.30 -4.05 19.80
C ALA A 58 -5.62 -4.59 21.06
#